data_AF-A0A8I6S658-F1
#
_entry.id   AF-A0A8I6S658-F1
#
_cell.length_a   1.000
_cell.length_b   1.000
_cell.length_c   1.000
_cell.angle_alpha   90.00
_cell.angle_beta   90.00
_cell.angle_gamma   90.00
#
_symmetry.space_group_name_H-M   'P 1'
#
loop_
_entity.id
_entity.type
_entity.pdbx_description
1 polymer ?
#
loop_
_entity_poly.entity_id
_entity_poly.type
_entity_poly.pdbx_seq_one_letter_code
_entity_poly.pdbx_strand_id
1 'polypeptide(L)'
;MEIPQSSVAETQEKFKLKTTEISKDFDEFMAKVARVENVLKGLNSKDELKQKIAMEKADYLLGNEDFDKDIDEDKLYLKTNRTVINHKAFQIEDNPDNMSKEMFMKSVEEDANRRAAERREMKAISNRHKTEGIKAFRNQDYVKALHSFNEAIKCIRDSPLLYNNRCLTYLKLGLPKNALEDTRHALRLNENSIKAHVYKAEALYKIGEKSESDRVIKEACDKFPNQVKFLKETQRSWQ
;
A
#
# COMPACT_ATOMS: atom_id res chain seq x y z
N MET A 1 -16.10 58.19 8.99
CA MET A 1 -16.46 57.14 7.99
C MET A 1 -16.93 55.94 8.77
N GLU A 2 -18.25 55.78 8.90
CA GLU A 2 -18.85 54.63 9.57
C GLU A 2 -18.78 53.43 8.62
N ILE A 3 -18.19 52.33 9.09
CA ILE A 3 -18.09 51.07 8.35
C ILE A 3 -19.51 50.48 8.26
N PRO A 4 -20.00 50.05 7.08
CA PRO A 4 -21.37 49.58 6.95
C PRO A 4 -21.58 48.30 7.77
N GLN A 5 -22.51 48.35 8.72
CA GLN A 5 -22.80 47.25 9.64
C GLN A 5 -23.25 45.94 8.96
N SER A 6 -23.62 45.99 7.67
CA SER A 6 -24.03 44.83 6.87
C SER A 6 -22.89 43.83 6.60
N SER A 7 -21.64 44.31 6.41
CA SER A 7 -20.48 43.44 6.11
C SER A 7 -20.04 42.59 7.32
N VAL A 8 -20.19 43.14 8.53
CA VAL A 8 -19.84 42.47 9.78
C VAL A 8 -20.85 41.36 10.10
N ALA A 9 -22.14 41.59 9.83
CA ALA A 9 -23.21 40.63 10.06
C ALA A 9 -23.07 39.38 9.17
N GLU A 10 -22.81 39.54 7.88
CA GLU A 10 -22.59 38.41 6.94
C GLU A 10 -21.37 37.57 7.30
N THR A 11 -20.32 38.21 7.83
CA THR A 11 -19.09 37.53 8.25
C THR A 11 -19.31 36.72 9.53
N GLN A 12 -20.06 37.27 10.49
CA GLN A 12 -20.46 36.57 11.72
C GLN A 12 -21.41 35.40 11.43
N GLU A 13 -22.32 35.54 10.47
CA GLU A 13 -23.25 34.48 10.07
C GLU A 13 -22.51 33.30 9.41
N LYS A 14 -21.57 33.57 8.48
CA LYS A 14 -20.70 32.54 7.88
C LYS A 14 -19.83 31.83 8.91
N PHE A 15 -19.35 32.54 9.94
CA PHE A 15 -18.56 31.93 11.02
C PHE A 15 -19.43 31.02 11.91
N LYS A 16 -20.67 31.42 12.17
CA LYS A 16 -21.64 30.64 12.94
C LYS A 16 -22.07 29.37 12.20
N LEU A 17 -22.30 29.46 10.88
CA LEU A 17 -22.56 28.32 10.00
C LEU A 17 -21.40 27.31 10.01
N LYS A 18 -20.16 27.78 9.85
CA LYS A 18 -18.96 26.93 9.85
C LYS A 18 -18.70 26.23 11.19
N THR A 19 -18.98 26.90 12.30
CA THR A 19 -18.88 26.32 13.66
C THR A 19 -19.97 25.25 13.88
N THR A 20 -21.15 25.46 13.31
CA THR A 20 -22.28 24.51 13.39
C THR A 20 -22.03 23.26 12.55
N GLU A 21 -21.40 23.40 11.37
CA GLU A 21 -20.99 22.27 10.53
C GLU A 21 -19.91 21.41 11.21
N ILE A 22 -18.89 22.05 11.81
CA ILE A 22 -17.84 21.34 12.58
C ILE A 22 -18.44 20.56 13.76
N SER A 23 -19.46 21.11 14.43
CA SER A 23 -20.17 20.41 15.51
C SER A 23 -20.89 19.16 15.00
N LYS A 24 -21.60 19.26 13.86
CA LYS A 24 -22.35 18.14 13.28
C LYS A 24 -21.42 17.01 12.82
N ASP A 25 -20.29 17.33 12.20
CA ASP A 25 -19.29 16.34 11.79
C ASP A 25 -18.66 15.64 12.99
N PHE A 26 -18.44 16.38 14.08
CA PHE A 26 -17.93 15.82 15.33
C PHE A 26 -18.96 14.89 16.00
N ASP A 27 -20.23 15.28 16.01
CA ASP A 27 -21.32 14.45 16.54
C ASP A 27 -21.49 13.16 15.71
N GLU A 28 -21.36 13.26 14.38
CA GLU A 28 -21.37 12.10 13.49
C GLU A 28 -20.17 11.18 13.74
N PHE A 29 -18.98 11.75 13.98
CA PHE A 29 -17.79 10.99 14.35
C PHE A 29 -17.96 10.26 15.68
N MET A 30 -18.45 10.94 16.72
CA MET A 30 -18.71 10.34 18.03
C MET A 30 -19.78 9.25 17.95
N ALA A 31 -20.79 9.42 17.10
CA ALA A 31 -21.78 8.37 16.84
C ALA A 31 -21.16 7.13 16.17
N LYS A 32 -20.19 7.30 15.26
CA LYS A 32 -19.45 6.18 14.65
C LYS A 32 -18.55 5.48 15.66
N VAL A 33 -17.81 6.23 16.48
CA VAL A 33 -16.96 5.67 17.55
C VAL A 33 -17.79 4.84 18.54
N ALA A 34 -18.95 5.35 18.96
CA ALA A 34 -19.85 4.63 19.86
C ALA A 34 -20.40 3.32 19.24
N ARG A 35 -20.67 3.30 17.93
CA ARG A 35 -21.09 2.07 17.22
C ARG A 35 -19.99 1.01 17.25
N VAL A 36 -18.74 1.39 17.01
CA VAL A 36 -17.59 0.48 17.04
C VAL A 36 -17.35 -0.06 18.44
N GLU A 37 -17.42 0.80 19.46
CA GLU A 37 -17.24 0.40 20.85
C GLU A 37 -18.29 -0.64 21.30
N ASN A 38 -19.54 -0.49 20.87
CA ASN A 38 -20.61 -1.44 21.17
C ASN A 38 -20.39 -2.81 20.49
N VAL A 39 -19.83 -2.83 19.29
CA VAL A 39 -19.46 -4.08 18.61
C VAL A 39 -18.32 -4.78 19.33
N LEU A 40 -17.29 -4.04 19.74
CA LEU A 40 -16.16 -4.58 20.52
C LEU A 40 -16.62 -5.16 21.87
N LYS A 41 -17.52 -4.48 22.58
CA LYS A 41 -18.14 -4.99 23.81
C LYS A 41 -18.93 -6.28 23.56
N GLY A 42 -19.61 -6.38 22.41
CA GLY A 42 -20.35 -7.58 22.01
C GLY A 42 -19.43 -8.77 21.67
N LEU A 43 -18.30 -8.52 20.98
CA LEU A 43 -17.30 -9.55 20.65
C LEU A 43 -16.58 -10.11 21.89
N ASN A 44 -16.39 -9.26 22.91
CA ASN A 44 -15.76 -9.63 24.18
C ASN A 44 -16.75 -10.20 25.22
N SER A 45 -18.03 -10.37 24.86
CA SER A 45 -19.04 -10.96 25.73
C SER A 45 -18.88 -12.49 25.80
N LYS A 46 -19.12 -13.08 26.98
CA LYS A 46 -19.07 -14.55 27.21
C LYS A 46 -20.26 -15.32 26.62
N ASP A 47 -21.21 -14.61 26.02
CA ASP A 47 -22.46 -15.11 25.49
C ASP A 47 -22.33 -15.31 23.97
N GLU A 48 -22.41 -16.56 23.52
CA GLU A 48 -22.12 -17.00 22.14
C GLU A 48 -23.05 -16.35 21.11
N LEU A 49 -24.32 -16.14 21.45
CA LEU A 49 -25.28 -15.46 20.57
C LEU A 49 -24.94 -13.98 20.41
N LYS A 50 -24.49 -13.31 21.48
CA LYS A 50 -24.07 -11.89 21.42
C LYS A 50 -22.77 -11.72 20.66
N GLN A 51 -21.85 -12.67 20.79
CA GLN A 51 -20.62 -12.69 20.03
C GLN A 51 -20.90 -12.87 18.52
N LYS A 52 -21.82 -13.78 18.16
CA LYS A 52 -22.21 -14.01 16.76
C LYS A 52 -22.91 -12.81 16.13
N ILE A 53 -23.81 -12.16 16.86
CA ILE A 53 -24.48 -10.92 16.43
C ILE A 53 -23.48 -9.76 16.30
N ALA A 54 -22.49 -9.68 17.21
CA ALA A 54 -21.45 -8.68 17.14
C ALA A 54 -20.49 -8.91 15.96
N MET A 55 -20.21 -10.18 15.64
CA MET A 55 -19.42 -10.57 14.47
C MET A 55 -20.13 -10.21 13.16
N GLU A 56 -21.42 -10.54 13.03
CA GLU A 56 -22.22 -10.15 11.85
C GLU A 56 -22.34 -8.63 11.70
N LYS A 57 -22.46 -7.89 12.82
CA LYS A 57 -22.43 -6.42 12.81
C LYS A 57 -21.05 -5.85 12.46
N ALA A 58 -19.96 -6.50 12.87
CA ALA A 58 -18.62 -6.13 12.46
C ALA A 58 -18.46 -6.33 10.95
N ASP A 59 -18.91 -7.47 10.43
CA ASP A 59 -18.87 -7.80 9.01
C ASP A 59 -19.72 -6.82 8.18
N TYR A 60 -20.89 -6.39 8.68
CA TYR A 60 -21.70 -5.36 8.04
C TYR A 60 -21.02 -3.97 8.04
N LEU A 61 -20.32 -3.60 9.11
CA LEU A 61 -19.56 -2.34 9.20
C LEU A 61 -18.31 -2.37 8.31
N LEU A 62 -17.69 -3.54 8.15
CA LEU A 62 -16.54 -3.77 7.28
C LEU A 62 -16.97 -3.97 5.81
N GLY A 63 -18.19 -4.46 5.56
CA GLY A 63 -18.69 -4.88 4.23
C GLY A 63 -18.97 -3.77 3.21
N ASN A 64 -18.66 -2.51 3.53
CA ASN A 64 -18.55 -1.43 2.54
C ASN A 64 -17.09 -1.10 2.17
N GLU A 65 -16.11 -1.77 2.77
CA GLU A 65 -14.71 -1.75 2.36
C GLU A 65 -14.23 -3.20 2.23
N ASP A 66 -14.22 -3.70 1.00
CA ASP A 66 -13.46 -4.89 0.63
C ASP A 66 -12.04 -4.75 1.21
N PHE A 67 -11.72 -5.53 2.25
CA PHE A 67 -10.37 -5.60 2.83
C PHE A 67 -9.36 -6.29 1.89
N ASP A 68 -9.80 -6.65 0.69
CA ASP A 68 -8.99 -7.17 -0.42
C ASP A 68 -8.96 -6.21 -1.63
N LYS A 69 -9.48 -4.98 -1.47
CA LYS A 69 -9.02 -3.88 -2.32
C LYS A 69 -7.62 -3.53 -1.85
N ASP A 70 -6.68 -3.58 -2.78
CA ASP A 70 -5.47 -2.74 -2.74
C ASP A 70 -5.84 -1.46 -1.98
N ILE A 71 -5.18 -1.19 -0.84
CA ILE A 71 -5.31 0.11 -0.18
C ILE A 71 -5.20 1.12 -1.29
N ASP A 72 -6.27 1.88 -1.54
CA ASP A 72 -6.26 2.92 -2.54
C ASP A 72 -5.39 4.05 -1.97
N GLU A 73 -4.07 3.85 -2.01
CA GLU A 73 -3.06 4.85 -1.70
C GLU A 73 -3.29 6.13 -2.53
N ASP A 74 -4.08 6.05 -3.59
CA ASP A 74 -4.41 7.16 -4.48
C ASP A 74 -5.50 8.11 -3.94
N LYS A 75 -6.22 7.79 -2.84
CA LYS A 75 -7.16 8.72 -2.21
C LYS A 75 -6.50 9.53 -1.09
N LEU A 76 -5.76 10.56 -1.50
CA LEU A 76 -5.21 11.54 -0.57
C LEU A 76 -6.27 12.59 -0.19
N TYR A 77 -6.90 12.45 0.97
CA TYR A 77 -7.68 13.55 1.56
C TYR A 77 -6.74 14.49 2.33
N LEU A 78 -6.45 15.66 1.77
CA LEU A 78 -5.76 16.74 2.50
C LEU A 78 -6.69 17.29 3.59
N LYS A 79 -6.49 16.88 4.85
CA LYS A 79 -7.13 17.53 6.00
C LYS A 79 -6.39 18.85 6.27
N THR A 80 -7.03 19.96 5.98
CA THR A 80 -6.45 21.33 5.98
C THR A 80 -5.88 21.81 7.32
N ASN A 81 -6.17 21.14 8.44
CA ASN A 81 -5.67 21.54 9.76
C ASN A 81 -5.19 20.32 10.56
N ARG A 82 -3.91 19.96 10.42
CA ARG A 82 -3.24 18.94 11.25
C ARG A 82 -2.23 19.52 12.24
N THR A 83 -2.04 20.83 12.27
CA THR A 83 -0.94 21.44 13.00
C THR A 83 -1.43 22.40 14.09
N VAL A 84 -0.91 22.22 15.30
CA VAL A 84 -1.00 23.16 16.43
C VAL A 84 0.04 24.28 16.24
N ILE A 85 0.21 24.76 15.01
CA ILE A 85 1.23 25.77 14.67
C ILE A 85 0.62 27.15 14.89
N ASN A 86 1.38 28.01 15.58
CA ASN A 86 1.03 29.39 15.90
C ASN A 86 0.61 30.17 14.63
N HIS A 87 -0.68 30.45 14.50
CA HIS A 87 -1.27 31.16 13.35
C HIS A 87 -0.77 32.59 13.15
N LYS A 88 -0.06 33.19 14.13
CA LYS A 88 0.56 34.52 13.95
C LYS A 88 1.69 34.55 12.92
N ALA A 89 2.37 33.43 12.66
CA ALA A 89 3.44 33.37 11.66
C ALA A 89 2.93 33.42 10.20
N PHE A 90 1.62 33.31 9.99
CA PHE A 90 0.96 33.37 8.67
C PHE A 90 0.12 34.64 8.49
N GLN A 91 0.31 35.66 9.32
CA GLN A 91 -0.15 37.01 8.99
C GLN A 91 0.73 37.54 7.86
N ILE A 92 0.42 37.11 6.64
CA ILE A 92 0.97 37.67 5.41
C ILE A 92 0.34 39.05 5.28
N GLU A 93 1.12 40.11 5.45
CA GLU A 93 0.73 41.42 4.95
C GLU A 93 0.45 41.26 3.45
N ASP A 94 -0.71 41.73 2.98
CA ASP A 94 -1.17 41.62 1.58
C ASP A 94 -0.16 42.29 0.63
N ASN A 95 0.91 41.58 0.30
CA ASN A 95 1.87 41.97 -0.71
C ASN A 95 1.34 41.46 -2.06
N PRO A 96 1.08 42.34 -3.05
CA PRO A 96 0.47 41.96 -4.33
C PRO A 96 1.27 40.95 -5.15
N ASP A 97 2.54 40.73 -4.81
CA ASP A 97 3.43 39.74 -5.45
C ASP A 97 3.36 38.33 -4.82
N ASN A 98 2.56 38.12 -3.76
CA ASN A 98 2.48 36.84 -3.06
C ASN A 98 1.24 36.03 -3.49
N MET A 99 1.45 34.80 -3.98
CA MET A 99 0.37 33.94 -4.46
C MET A 99 -0.65 33.66 -3.34
N SER A 100 -1.95 33.88 -3.60
CA SER A 100 -3.02 33.57 -2.64
C SER A 100 -2.90 32.12 -2.15
N LYS A 101 -3.13 31.91 -0.85
CA LYS A 101 -3.12 30.57 -0.23
C LYS A 101 -4.00 29.58 -0.99
N GLU A 102 -5.14 30.02 -1.51
CA GLU A 102 -6.04 29.19 -2.31
C GLU A 102 -5.40 28.76 -3.64
N MET A 103 -4.72 29.68 -4.33
CA MET A 103 -4.00 29.41 -5.58
C MET A 103 -2.82 28.46 -5.36
N PHE A 104 -2.09 28.62 -4.25
CA PHE A 104 -1.03 27.68 -3.88
C PHE A 104 -1.57 26.27 -3.62
N MET A 105 -2.64 26.14 -2.83
CA MET A 105 -3.25 24.84 -2.55
C MET A 105 -3.76 24.14 -3.81
N LYS A 106 -4.41 24.90 -4.71
CA LYS A 106 -4.87 24.38 -6.00
C LYS A 106 -3.69 23.91 -6.88
N SER A 107 -2.61 24.67 -6.95
CA SER A 107 -1.41 24.29 -7.71
C SER A 107 -0.76 23.01 -7.16
N VAL A 108 -0.72 22.84 -5.84
CA VAL A 108 -0.20 21.62 -5.18
C VAL A 108 -1.09 20.43 -5.47
N GLU A 109 -2.42 20.61 -5.44
CA GLU A 109 -3.38 19.55 -5.76
C GLU A 109 -3.26 19.10 -7.23
N GLU A 110 -3.17 20.04 -8.17
CA GLU A 110 -2.98 19.72 -9.59
C GLU A 110 -1.67 18.96 -9.85
N ASP A 111 -0.57 19.35 -9.19
CA ASP A 111 0.72 18.67 -9.26
C ASP A 111 0.67 17.26 -8.64
N ALA A 112 -0.02 17.09 -7.51
CA ALA A 112 -0.25 15.79 -6.89
C ALA A 112 -1.09 14.86 -7.81
N ASN A 113 -2.18 15.38 -8.38
CA ASN A 113 -3.04 14.64 -9.30
C ASN A 113 -2.29 14.24 -10.57
N ARG A 114 -1.45 15.11 -11.12
CA ARG A 114 -0.59 14.80 -12.28
C ARG A 114 0.37 13.65 -11.96
N ARG A 115 1.11 13.72 -10.84
CA ARG A 115 2.01 12.63 -10.43
C ARG A 115 1.28 11.31 -10.17
N ALA A 116 0.07 11.36 -9.62
CA ALA A 116 -0.76 10.18 -9.42
C ALA A 116 -1.18 9.56 -10.77
N ALA A 117 -1.61 10.38 -11.73
CA ALA A 117 -1.96 9.91 -13.07
C ALA A 117 -0.75 9.27 -13.80
N GLU A 118 0.42 9.90 -13.74
CA GLU A 118 1.66 9.35 -14.30
C GLU A 118 2.02 8.00 -13.67
N ARG A 119 1.89 7.86 -12.35
CA ARG A 119 2.13 6.58 -11.66
C ARG A 119 1.16 5.49 -12.12
N ARG A 120 -0.13 5.82 -12.31
CA ARG A 120 -1.14 4.87 -12.80
C ARG A 120 -0.81 4.41 -14.22
N GLU A 121 -0.39 5.32 -15.09
CA GLU A 121 0.01 4.99 -16.46
C GLU A 121 1.25 4.08 -16.45
N MET A 122 2.28 4.43 -15.67
CA MET A 122 3.47 3.58 -15.52
C MET A 122 3.14 2.21 -14.93
N LYS A 123 2.15 2.14 -14.02
CA LYS A 123 1.63 0.88 -13.49
C LYS A 123 0.93 0.04 -14.54
N ALA A 124 0.13 0.65 -15.40
CA ALA A 124 -0.49 -0.03 -16.53
C ALA A 124 0.56 -0.58 -17.51
N ILE A 125 1.57 0.22 -17.85
CA ILE A 125 2.68 -0.20 -18.73
C ILE A 125 3.46 -1.37 -18.10
N SER A 126 3.83 -1.26 -16.82
CA SER A 126 4.51 -2.34 -16.09
C SER A 126 3.69 -3.63 -16.07
N ASN A 127 2.37 -3.52 -15.85
CA ASN A 127 1.47 -4.66 -15.85
C ASN A 127 1.37 -5.32 -17.23
N ARG A 128 1.41 -4.56 -18.32
CA ARG A 128 1.47 -5.12 -19.69
C ARG A 128 2.75 -5.92 -19.90
N HIS A 129 3.90 -5.37 -19.53
CA HIS A 129 5.17 -6.11 -19.63
C HIS A 129 5.21 -7.32 -18.70
N LYS A 130 4.61 -7.24 -17.51
CA LYS A 130 4.45 -8.39 -16.61
C LYS A 130 3.66 -9.52 -17.25
N THR A 131 2.54 -9.23 -17.90
CA THR A 131 1.71 -10.27 -18.55
C THR A 131 2.42 -10.87 -19.76
N GLU A 132 3.11 -10.05 -20.56
CA GLU A 132 3.98 -10.51 -21.65
C GLU A 132 5.09 -11.43 -21.14
N GLY A 133 5.77 -11.05 -20.05
CA GLY A 133 6.82 -11.85 -19.43
C GLY A 133 6.32 -13.19 -18.91
N ILE A 134 5.14 -13.21 -18.27
CA ILE A 134 4.49 -14.45 -17.83
C ILE A 134 4.14 -15.34 -19.03
N LYS A 135 3.62 -14.76 -20.12
CA LYS A 135 3.30 -15.51 -21.34
C LYS A 135 4.56 -16.11 -21.98
N ALA A 136 5.63 -15.33 -22.09
CA ALA A 136 6.92 -15.82 -22.60
C ALA A 136 7.50 -16.92 -21.71
N PHE A 137 7.42 -16.76 -20.37
CA PHE A 137 7.87 -17.77 -19.41
C PHE A 137 7.11 -19.09 -19.56
N ARG A 138 5.78 -19.03 -19.75
CA ARG A 138 4.94 -20.23 -20.02
C ARG A 138 5.31 -20.91 -21.33
N ASN A 139 5.73 -20.13 -22.33
CA ASN A 139 6.22 -20.64 -23.61
C ASN A 139 7.68 -21.14 -23.54
N GLN A 140 8.30 -21.16 -22.36
CA GLN A 140 9.71 -21.52 -22.13
C GLN A 140 10.72 -20.59 -22.83
N ASP A 141 10.27 -19.45 -23.36
CA ASP A 141 11.14 -18.40 -23.88
C ASP A 141 11.61 -17.51 -22.71
N TYR A 142 12.59 -18.02 -21.97
CA TYR A 142 13.09 -17.37 -20.77
C TYR A 142 13.88 -16.09 -21.08
N VAL A 143 14.49 -15.97 -22.26
CA VAL A 143 15.21 -14.76 -22.67
C VAL A 143 14.23 -13.61 -22.89
N LYS A 144 13.13 -13.87 -23.61
CA LYS A 144 12.08 -12.88 -23.81
C LYS A 144 11.37 -12.54 -22.50
N ALA A 145 11.10 -13.55 -21.66
CA ALA A 145 10.51 -13.33 -20.34
C ALA A 145 11.38 -12.39 -19.48
N LEU A 146 12.71 -12.62 -19.48
CA LEU A 146 13.66 -11.78 -18.77
C LEU A 146 13.63 -10.33 -19.28
N HIS A 147 13.61 -10.13 -20.60
CA HIS A 147 13.49 -8.80 -21.18
C HIS A 147 12.19 -8.10 -20.74
N SER A 148 11.04 -8.76 -20.85
CA SER A 148 9.76 -8.19 -20.41
C SER A 148 9.74 -7.86 -18.91
N PHE A 149 10.31 -8.71 -18.05
CA PHE A 149 10.39 -8.39 -16.61
C PHE A 149 11.34 -7.22 -16.32
N ASN A 150 12.42 -7.07 -17.08
CA ASN A 150 13.32 -5.91 -16.95
C ASN A 150 12.60 -4.61 -17.33
N GLU A 151 11.83 -4.59 -18.43
CA GLU A 151 11.03 -3.42 -18.80
C GLU A 151 9.94 -3.13 -17.77
N ALA A 152 9.27 -4.16 -17.23
CA ALA A 152 8.29 -3.98 -16.16
C ALA A 152 8.90 -3.33 -14.90
N ILE A 153 10.12 -3.73 -14.52
CA ILE A 153 10.83 -3.20 -13.34
C ILE A 153 11.32 -1.76 -13.56
N LYS A 154 11.66 -1.37 -14.80
CA LYS A 154 12.01 0.03 -15.10
C LYS A 154 10.84 0.97 -14.84
N CYS A 155 9.61 0.52 -15.11
CA CYS A 155 8.39 1.27 -14.82
C CYS A 155 8.03 1.26 -13.32
N ILE A 156 8.13 0.10 -12.66
CA ILE A 156 7.78 -0.07 -11.24
C ILE A 156 8.89 -0.84 -10.52
N ARG A 157 9.56 -0.14 -9.59
CA ARG A 157 10.72 -0.68 -8.87
C ARG A 157 10.40 -1.29 -7.51
N ASP A 158 9.20 -1.09 -7.01
CA ASP A 158 8.73 -1.46 -5.66
C ASP A 158 7.81 -2.70 -5.66
N SER A 159 7.70 -3.43 -6.78
CA SER A 159 6.89 -4.64 -6.84
C SER A 159 7.69 -5.91 -6.51
N PRO A 160 7.48 -6.57 -5.36
CA PRO A 160 8.18 -7.82 -5.02
C PRO A 160 7.85 -8.97 -5.99
N LEU A 161 6.66 -8.94 -6.60
CA LEU A 161 6.23 -9.95 -7.57
C LEU A 161 7.07 -9.95 -8.84
N LEU A 162 7.49 -8.76 -9.32
CA LEU A 162 8.33 -8.64 -10.51
C LEU A 162 9.72 -9.24 -10.27
N TYR A 163 10.34 -8.95 -9.12
CA TYR A 163 11.62 -9.53 -8.75
C TYR A 163 11.52 -11.05 -8.55
N ASN A 164 10.45 -11.56 -7.95
CA ASN A 164 10.23 -13.00 -7.83
C ASN A 164 10.12 -13.70 -9.20
N ASN A 165 9.37 -13.13 -10.14
CA ASN A 165 9.22 -13.69 -11.48
C ASN A 165 10.53 -13.62 -12.29
N ARG A 166 11.27 -12.51 -12.17
CA ARG A 166 12.59 -12.37 -12.80
C ARG A 166 13.61 -13.34 -12.19
N CYS A 167 13.62 -13.49 -10.87
CA CYS A 167 14.44 -14.46 -10.14
C CYS A 167 14.22 -15.88 -10.65
N LEU A 168 12.96 -16.33 -10.74
CA LEU A 168 12.64 -17.64 -11.29
C LEU A 168 13.13 -17.78 -12.74
N THR A 169 12.99 -16.72 -13.54
CA THR A 169 13.49 -16.71 -14.93
C THR A 169 15.02 -16.86 -14.98
N TYR A 170 15.76 -16.17 -14.10
CA TYR A 170 17.21 -16.35 -13.97
C TYR A 170 17.60 -17.77 -13.55
N LEU A 171 16.85 -18.39 -12.62
CA LEU A 171 17.09 -19.78 -12.22
C LEU A 171 16.89 -20.76 -13.39
N LYS A 172 15.89 -20.52 -14.25
CA LYS A 172 15.66 -21.30 -15.47
C LYS A 172 16.73 -21.08 -16.55
N LEU A 173 17.29 -19.88 -16.62
CA LEU A 173 18.42 -19.55 -17.51
C LEU A 173 19.78 -20.04 -17.01
N GLY A 174 19.86 -20.65 -15.81
CA GLY A 174 21.13 -21.08 -15.23
C GLY A 174 21.99 -19.93 -14.72
N LEU A 175 21.37 -18.79 -14.35
CA LEU A 175 22.03 -17.60 -13.82
C LEU A 175 21.71 -17.40 -12.31
N PRO A 176 22.09 -18.33 -11.42
CA PRO A 176 21.65 -18.30 -10.03
C PRO A 176 22.23 -17.14 -9.22
N LYS A 177 23.37 -16.57 -9.61
CA LYS A 177 23.95 -15.38 -8.97
C LYS A 177 23.03 -14.16 -9.12
N ASN A 178 22.48 -13.95 -10.31
CA ASN A 178 21.54 -12.85 -10.57
C ASN A 178 20.21 -13.10 -9.87
N ALA A 179 19.75 -14.35 -9.83
CA ALA A 179 18.57 -14.75 -9.06
C ALA A 179 18.73 -14.40 -7.57
N LEU A 180 19.91 -14.67 -6.98
CA LEU A 180 20.18 -14.37 -5.58
C LEU A 180 20.04 -12.87 -5.26
N GLU A 181 20.53 -11.98 -6.12
CA GLU A 181 20.33 -10.53 -5.94
C GLU A 181 18.85 -10.14 -6.01
N ASP A 182 18.08 -10.73 -6.93
CA ASP A 182 16.64 -10.48 -7.01
C ASP A 182 15.88 -10.94 -5.76
N THR A 183 16.30 -12.05 -5.14
CA THR A 183 15.69 -12.50 -3.88
C THR A 183 15.94 -11.52 -2.74
N ARG A 184 17.13 -10.89 -2.69
CA ARG A 184 17.43 -9.84 -1.69
C ARG A 184 16.52 -8.64 -1.89
N HIS A 185 16.32 -8.20 -3.14
CA HIS A 185 15.38 -7.13 -3.44
C HIS A 185 13.93 -7.51 -3.08
N ALA A 186 13.49 -8.70 -3.45
CA ALA A 186 12.15 -9.19 -3.14
C ALA A 186 11.88 -9.28 -1.63
N LEU A 187 12.84 -9.78 -0.85
CA LEU A 187 12.73 -9.88 0.61
C LEU A 187 12.81 -8.53 1.31
N ARG A 188 13.53 -7.55 0.74
CA ARG A 188 13.52 -6.16 1.24
C ARG A 188 12.17 -5.48 1.06
N LEU A 189 11.45 -5.78 -0.03
CA LEU A 189 10.14 -5.23 -0.31
C LEU A 189 9.03 -5.98 0.44
N ASN A 190 9.15 -7.31 0.53
CA ASN A 190 8.22 -8.16 1.26
C ASN A 190 8.97 -9.29 1.96
N GLU A 191 9.24 -9.09 3.24
CA GLU A 191 9.95 -10.04 4.09
C GLU A 191 9.16 -11.34 4.34
N ASN A 192 7.84 -11.29 4.14
CA ASN A 192 6.92 -12.41 4.33
C ASN A 192 6.69 -13.21 3.03
N SER A 193 7.48 -12.93 1.98
CA SER A 193 7.36 -13.64 0.71
C SER A 193 8.01 -15.02 0.77
N ILE A 194 7.20 -16.06 0.89
CA ILE A 194 7.63 -17.46 0.91
C ILE A 194 8.36 -17.85 -0.38
N LYS A 195 7.86 -17.37 -1.52
CA LYS A 195 8.50 -17.59 -2.83
C LYS A 195 9.93 -17.03 -2.86
N ALA A 196 10.15 -15.85 -2.29
CA ALA A 196 11.48 -15.24 -2.26
C ALA A 196 12.46 -16.06 -1.41
N HIS A 197 12.02 -16.61 -0.27
CA HIS A 197 12.83 -17.53 0.56
C HIS A 197 13.15 -18.83 -0.19
N VAL A 198 12.16 -19.42 -0.87
CA VAL A 198 12.34 -20.62 -1.69
C VAL A 198 13.34 -20.37 -2.81
N TYR A 199 13.18 -19.29 -3.57
CA TYR A 199 14.10 -18.98 -4.67
C TYR A 199 15.50 -18.62 -4.18
N LYS A 200 15.63 -18.02 -2.99
CA LYS A 200 16.94 -17.76 -2.36
C LYS A 200 17.66 -19.07 -2.07
N ALA A 201 16.95 -20.03 -1.47
CA ALA A 201 17.50 -21.36 -1.22
C ALA A 201 17.84 -22.10 -2.54
N GLU A 202 16.96 -22.06 -3.54
CA GLU A 202 17.23 -22.67 -4.86
C GLU A 202 18.47 -22.05 -5.52
N ALA A 203 18.61 -20.72 -5.47
CA ALA A 203 19.76 -20.01 -6.00
C ALA A 203 21.07 -20.43 -5.30
N LEU A 204 21.06 -20.50 -3.96
CA LEU A 204 22.22 -20.94 -3.17
C LEU A 204 22.58 -22.39 -3.48
N TYR A 205 21.59 -23.27 -3.59
CA TYR A 205 21.79 -24.67 -3.97
C TYR A 205 22.46 -24.78 -5.35
N LYS A 206 21.97 -24.04 -6.35
CA LYS A 206 22.55 -24.02 -7.71
C LYS A 206 23.95 -23.38 -7.78
N ILE A 207 24.31 -22.52 -6.84
CA ILE A 207 25.67 -21.96 -6.73
C ILE A 207 26.64 -22.98 -6.12
N GLY A 208 26.14 -23.99 -5.40
CA GLY A 208 26.94 -25.00 -4.70
C GLY A 208 26.95 -24.84 -3.17
N GLU A 209 26.30 -23.78 -2.65
CA GLU A 209 26.24 -23.45 -1.22
C GLU A 209 25.09 -24.19 -0.54
N LYS A 210 25.13 -25.53 -0.53
CA LYS A 210 24.04 -26.38 -0.03
C LYS A 210 23.76 -26.15 1.46
N SER A 211 24.80 -25.95 2.28
CA SER A 211 24.65 -25.70 3.72
C SER A 211 23.85 -24.43 4.02
N GLU A 212 24.11 -23.35 3.28
CA GLU A 212 23.38 -22.08 3.45
C GLU A 212 21.96 -22.19 2.90
N SER A 213 21.75 -22.92 1.79
CA SER A 213 20.40 -23.24 1.29
C SER A 213 19.55 -23.95 2.34
N ASP A 214 20.10 -24.99 2.99
CA ASP A 214 19.37 -25.75 4.02
C ASP A 214 19.04 -24.89 5.24
N ARG A 215 19.94 -23.96 5.60
CA ARG A 215 19.71 -22.97 6.66
C ARG A 215 18.55 -22.03 6.32
N VAL A 216 18.52 -21.50 5.10
CA VAL A 216 17.44 -20.60 4.64
C VAL A 216 16.09 -21.32 4.63
N ILE A 217 16.05 -22.59 4.19
CA ILE A 217 14.81 -23.39 4.24
C ILE A 217 14.36 -23.64 5.68
N LYS A 218 15.28 -23.90 6.60
CA LYS A 218 14.96 -24.07 8.01
C LYS A 218 14.36 -22.79 8.61
N GLU A 219 15.00 -21.64 8.36
CA GLU A 219 14.48 -20.33 8.76
C GLU A 219 13.08 -20.07 8.18
N ALA A 220 12.86 -20.39 6.91
CA ALA A 220 11.55 -20.27 6.28
C ALA A 220 10.51 -21.21 6.91
N CYS A 221 10.89 -22.43 7.31
CA CYS A 221 9.99 -23.35 8.01
C CYS A 221 9.57 -22.81 9.38
N ASP A 222 10.51 -22.20 10.10
CA ASP A 222 10.25 -21.60 11.41
C ASP A 222 9.35 -20.36 11.27
N LYS A 223 9.54 -19.55 10.22
CA LYS A 223 8.72 -18.36 9.93
C LYS A 223 7.32 -18.71 9.40
N PHE A 224 7.18 -19.80 8.65
CA PHE A 224 5.92 -20.20 8.00
C PHE A 224 5.51 -21.64 8.37
N PRO A 225 5.08 -21.88 9.63
CA PRO A 225 4.75 -23.23 10.13
C PRO A 225 3.65 -23.92 9.32
N ASN A 226 2.70 -23.14 8.77
CA ASN A 226 1.60 -23.66 7.96
C ASN A 226 2.03 -24.17 6.57
N GLN A 227 3.23 -23.79 6.09
CA GLN A 227 3.71 -24.12 4.75
C GLN A 227 4.96 -25.01 4.75
N VAL A 228 5.32 -25.58 5.91
CA VAL A 228 6.49 -26.45 6.06
C VAL A 228 6.47 -27.63 5.09
N LYS A 229 5.29 -28.22 4.82
CA LYS A 229 5.16 -29.32 3.85
C LYS A 229 5.60 -28.87 2.45
N PHE A 230 5.11 -27.72 2.00
CA PHE A 230 5.47 -27.13 0.70
C PHE A 230 6.96 -26.81 0.61
N LEU A 231 7.54 -26.22 1.66
CA LEU A 231 8.96 -25.86 1.70
C LEU A 231 9.86 -27.11 1.59
N LYS A 232 9.56 -28.17 2.36
CA LYS A 232 10.33 -29.42 2.32
C LYS A 232 10.16 -30.18 1.01
N GLU A 233 8.96 -30.19 0.44
CA GLU A 233 8.71 -30.79 -0.87
C GLU A 233 9.49 -30.06 -1.97
N THR A 234 9.50 -28.73 -1.92
CA THR A 234 10.27 -27.92 -2.87
C THR A 234 11.78 -28.16 -2.73
N GLN A 235 12.30 -28.22 -1.49
CA GLN A 235 13.71 -28.55 -1.24
C GLN A 235 14.12 -29.91 -1.81
N ARG A 236 13.24 -30.93 -1.70
CA ARG A 236 13.49 -32.27 -2.26
C ARG A 236 13.53 -32.26 -3.78
N SER A 237 12.80 -31.36 -4.44
CA SER A 237 12.79 -31.28 -5.91
C SER A 237 14.12 -30.85 -6.54
N TRP A 238 15.05 -30.33 -5.73
CA TRP A 238 16.37 -29.88 -6.18
C TRP A 238 17.46 -30.93 -6.04
N GLN A 239 17.23 -31.98 -5.23
CA GLN A 239 18.19 -33.05 -4.93
C GLN A 239 18.12 -34.15 -5.98
#